data_AF-A0A846BIS4-F1
#
_entry.id   AF-A0A846BIS4-F1
#
_cell.length_a   1.000
_cell.length_b   1.000
_cell.length_c   1.000
_cell.angle_alpha   90.00
_cell.angle_beta   90.00
_cell.angle_gamma   90.00
#
_symmetry.space_group_name_H-M   'P 1'
#
loop_
_entity.id
_entity.type
_entity.pdbx_description
1 polymer ?
#
loop_
_entity_poly.entity_id
_entity_poly.type
_entity_poly.pdbx_seq_one_letter_code
_entity_poly.pdbx_strand_id
1 'polypeptide(L)' 'MACVLAIETSCDETAVAVVNNRRCCSNVVASQIPVHRRYGGVVPEVASRTHVETINETIAQALVEAQLDWDAIDGVA' A
#
# COMPACT_ATOMS: atom_id res chain seq x y z
N MET A 1 -5.37 -21.81 -5.25
CA MET A 1 -5.80 -20.78 -4.28
C MET A 1 -4.68 -19.77 -4.27
N ALA A 2 -4.93 -18.53 -4.68
CA ALA A 2 -3.88 -17.53 -4.94
C ALA A 2 -3.82 -16.49 -3.81
N CYS A 3 -2.62 -16.21 -3.34
CA CYS A 3 -2.27 -15.15 -2.42
C CYS A 3 -1.65 -13.99 -3.21
N VAL A 4 -2.29 -12.82 -3.17
CA VAL A 4 -1.92 -11.65 -3.98
C VAL A 4 -1.49 -10.50 -3.07
N LEU A 5 -0.36 -9.88 -3.40
CA LEU A 5 0.04 -8.58 -2.87
C LEU A 5 -0.57 -7.48 -3.76
N ALA A 6 -1.57 -6.77 -3.26
CA ALA A 6 -2.25 -5.69 -3.98
C ALA A 6 -1.66 -4.34 -3.58
N ILE A 7 -1.32 -3.50 -4.55
CA ILE A 7 -0.72 -2.17 -4.34
C ILE A 7 -1.60 -1.11 -5.00
N GLU A 8 -1.97 -0.08 -4.23
CA GLU A 8 -2.80 1.03 -4.71
C GLU A 8 -2.08 2.36 -4.46
N THR A 9 -1.85 3.12 -5.54
CA THR A 9 -1.11 4.40 -5.55
C THR A 9 -1.69 5.42 -6.55
N SER A 10 -3.01 5.39 -6.82
CA SER A 10 -3.62 6.24 -7.86
C SER A 10 -3.71 7.73 -7.53
N CYS A 11 -3.79 8.11 -6.25
CA CYS A 11 -4.02 9.50 -5.82
C CYS A 11 -3.04 9.94 -4.71
N ASP A 12 -3.46 9.93 -3.45
CA ASP A 12 -2.69 10.48 -2.31
C ASP A 12 -2.60 9.49 -1.13
N GLU A 13 -2.83 8.22 -1.41
CA GLU A 13 -2.68 7.12 -0.46
C GLU A 13 -1.75 6.05 -1.05
N THR A 14 -0.80 5.59 -0.25
CA THR A 14 -0.06 4.36 -0.56
C THR A 14 -0.70 3.25 0.25
N ALA A 15 -1.46 2.38 -0.40
CA ALA A 15 -2.10 1.26 0.26
C ALA A 15 -1.55 -0.07 -0.24
N VAL A 16 -1.35 -1.01 0.68
CA VAL A 16 -0.93 -2.39 0.37
C VAL A 16 -1.77 -3.37 1.15
N ALA A 17 -2.29 -4.38 0.46
CA ALA A 17 -3.07 -5.45 1.07
C ALA A 17 -2.54 -6.82 0.65
N VAL A 18 -2.59 -7.80 1.56
CA VAL A 18 -2.38 -9.20 1.22
C VAL A 18 -3.73 -9.90 1.18
N VAL A 19 -4.10 -10.45 0.02
CA VAL A 19 -5.40 -11.10 -0.21
C VAL A 19 -5.17 -12.57 -0.55
N ASN A 20 -5.65 -13.47 0.30
CA ASN A 20 -5.63 -14.91 0.04
C ASN A 20 -7.03 -15.39 -0.38
N ASN A 21 -7.19 -15.63 -1.69
CA ASN A 21 -8.46 -15.89 -2.36
C ASN A 21 -9.50 -14.76 -2.17
N ARG A 22 -10.38 -14.89 -1.18
CA ARG A 22 -11.47 -13.93 -0.87
C ARG A 22 -11.31 -13.33 0.53
N ARG A 23 -10.18 -13.61 1.19
CA ARG A 23 -9.88 -13.12 2.53
C ARG A 23 -8.81 -12.05 2.44
N CYS A 24 -9.09 -10.88 2.97
CA CYS A 24 -8.09 -9.87 3.26
C CYS A 24 -7.32 -10.29 4.52
N CYS A 25 -6.03 -10.56 4.38
CA CYS A 25 -5.14 -10.97 5.48
C CYS A 25 -4.53 -9.74 6.17
N SER A 26 -4.25 -8.67 5.42
CA SER A 26 -3.78 -7.38 5.91
C SER A 26 -4.21 -6.26 4.97
N ASN A 27 -4.29 -5.03 5.49
CA ASN A 27 -4.60 -3.83 4.72
C ASN A 27 -3.98 -2.60 5.40
N VAL A 28 -2.86 -2.14 4.86
CA VAL A 28 -2.09 -1.02 5.40
C VAL A 28 -2.26 0.18 4.49
N VAL A 29 -2.50 1.36 5.07
CA VAL A 29 -2.71 2.61 4.33
C VAL A 29 -1.83 3.72 4.92
N ALA A 30 -0.96 4.29 4.11
CA ALA A 30 -0.22 5.51 4.41
C ALA A 30 -0.88 6.70 3.69
N SER A 31 -1.57 7.56 4.45
CA SER A 31 -2.32 8.70 3.91
C SER A 31 -1.48 9.97 3.85
N GLN A 32 -1.56 10.69 2.74
CA GLN A 32 -0.86 11.96 2.53
C GLN A 32 -1.73 13.19 2.81
N ILE A 33 -2.96 13.02 3.32
CA ILE A 33 -3.87 14.12 3.67
C ILE A 33 -3.17 15.24 4.47
N PRO A 34 -2.34 14.97 5.50
CA PRO A 34 -1.65 16.03 6.24
C PRO A 34 -0.68 16.85 5.38
N VAL A 35 -0.05 16.21 4.39
CA VAL A 35 0.91 16.86 3.46
C VAL A 35 0.17 17.77 2.49
N HIS A 36 -0.96 17.32 1.93
CA HIS A 36 -1.72 18.07 0.93
C HIS A 36 -2.61 19.15 1.53
N ARG A 37 -2.99 19.03 2.81
CA ARG A 37 -3.84 20.01 3.51
C ARG A 37 -3.32 21.44 3.43
N ARG A 38 -2.00 21.66 3.47
CA ARG A 38 -1.40 23.01 3.38
C ARG A 38 -1.55 23.66 2.00
N TYR A 39 -1.84 22.87 0.96
CA TYR A 39 -2.00 23.33 -0.41
C TYR A 39 -3.46 23.49 -0.83
N GLY A 40 -4.41 23.06 0.02
CA GLY A 40 -5.84 23.09 -0.30
C GLY A 40 -6.29 22.06 -1.34
N GLY A 41 -5.43 21.09 -1.68
CA GLY A 41 -5.69 20.03 -2.66
C GLY A 41 -4.45 19.17 -2.90
N VAL A 42 -4.63 18.05 -3.60
CA VAL A 42 -3.55 17.13 -3.95
C VAL A 42 -2.60 17.80 -4.94
N VAL A 43 -1.31 17.82 -4.61
CA VAL A 43 -0.23 18.27 -5.50
C VAL A 43 0.40 17.03 -6.15
N PRO A 44 0.20 16.78 -7.47
CA PRO A 44 0.58 15.51 -8.10
C PRO A 44 2.04 15.10 -7.92
N GLU A 45 2.98 16.04 -8.06
CA GLU A 45 4.42 15.76 -7.87
C GLU A 45 4.75 15.38 -6.42
N VAL A 46 4.11 16.03 -5.44
CA VAL A 46 4.31 15.69 -4.02
C VAL A 46 3.72 14.32 -3.73
N ALA A 47 2.59 13.98 -4.34
CA ALA A 47 1.97 12.68 -4.16
C ALA A 47 2.84 11.55 -4.70
N SER A 48 3.33 11.70 -5.94
CA SER A 48 4.25 10.75 -6.57
C SER A 48 5.49 10.48 -5.71
N ARG A 49 6.13 11.53 -5.17
CA ARG A 49 7.30 11.36 -4.28
C ARG A 49 6.96 10.66 -2.99
N THR A 50 5.84 11.02 -2.37
CA THR A 50 5.44 10.42 -1.10
C THR A 50 5.08 8.93 -1.26
N HIS A 51 4.57 8.51 -2.42
CA HIS A 51 4.42 7.08 -2.74
C HIS A 51 5.76 6.34 -2.74
N VAL A 52 6.79 6.89 -3.40
CA VAL A 52 8.14 6.30 -3.44
C VAL A 52 8.75 6.18 -2.04
N GLU A 53 8.52 7.18 -1.18
CA GLU A 53 9.02 7.18 0.20
C GLU A 53 8.36 6.12 1.08
N THR A 54 7.06 5.84 0.86
CA THR A 54 6.26 5.00 1.76
C THR A 54 6.08 3.55 1.30
N ILE A 55 6.22 3.27 -0.01
CA ILE A 55 5.87 1.97 -0.60
C ILE A 55 6.54 0.77 0.09
N ASN A 56 7.83 0.86 0.39
CA ASN A 56 8.57 -0.26 0.98
C ASN A 56 8.13 -0.54 2.42
N GLU A 57 7.87 0.51 3.20
CA GLU A 57 7.40 0.39 4.58
C GLU A 57 5.98 -0.18 4.62
N THR A 58 5.09 0.29 3.72
CA THR A 58 3.72 -0.21 3.61
C THR A 58 3.69 -1.70 3.18
N ILE A 59 4.54 -2.11 2.24
CA ILE A 59 4.66 -3.53 1.84
C ILE A 59 5.16 -4.38 3.01
N ALA A 60 6.23 -3.95 3.69
CA ALA A 60 6.80 -4.68 4.81
C ALA A 60 5.77 -4.85 5.94
N GLN A 61 5.04 -3.78 6.28
CA GLN A 61 3.99 -3.83 7.29
C GLN A 61 2.84 -4.77 6.87
N ALA A 62 2.43 -4.74 5.61
CA ALA A 62 1.36 -5.61 5.11
C ALA A 62 1.73 -7.10 5.20
N LEU A 63 2.98 -7.48 4.91
CA LEU A 63 3.47 -8.85 5.07
C LEU A 63 3.53 -9.27 6.54
N VAL A 64 4.02 -8.38 7.42
CA VAL A 64 4.06 -8.61 8.88
C VAL A 64 2.65 -8.81 9.45
N GLU A 65 1.70 -7.94 9.12
CA GLU A 65 0.31 -8.04 9.58
C GLU A 65 -0.39 -9.29 9.04
N ALA A 66 -0.07 -9.71 7.81
CA ALA A 66 -0.60 -10.94 7.23
C ALA A 66 0.05 -12.21 7.81
N GLN A 67 1.17 -12.08 8.53
CA GLN A 67 2.00 -13.18 9.03
C GLN A 67 2.49 -14.10 7.90
N LEU A 68 2.93 -13.51 6.79
CA LEU A 68 3.39 -14.21 5.59
C LEU A 68 4.74 -13.67 5.11
N ASP A 69 5.55 -14.55 4.54
CA ASP A 69 6.78 -14.20 3.84
C ASP A 69 6.56 -14.13 2.32
N TRP A 70 7.56 -13.62 1.59
CA TRP A 70 7.51 -13.48 0.13
C TRP A 70 7.24 -14.78 -0.63
N ASP A 71 7.69 -15.93 -0.11
CA ASP A 71 7.46 -17.25 -0.71
C ASP A 71 5.97 -17.65 -0.74
N ALA A 72 5.13 -16.97 0.04
CA ALA A 72 3.68 -17.21 0.08
C ALA A 72 2.89 -16.31 -0.88
N ILE A 73 3.54 -15.44 -1.66
CA ILE A 73 2.88 -14.53 -2.60
C ILE A 73 2.92 -15.13 -4.01
N ASP A 74 1.74 -15.42 -4.57
CA ASP A 74 1.56 -16.01 -5.90
C ASP A 74 1.51 -14.95 -7.02
N GLY A 75 1.26 -13.69 -6.67
CA GLY A 75 1.17 -12.60 -7.64
C GLY A 75 1.12 -11.21 -7.03
N VAL A 76 1.35 -10.20 -7.88
CA VAL A 76 1.28 -8.78 -7.54
C VAL A 76 0.26 -8.12 -8.47
N ALA A 77 -0.60 -7.28 -7.90
CA ALA A 77 -1.66 -6.57 -8.62
C ALA A 77 -1.72 -5.09 -8.24
#